data_AF-J5E9B7-F1
#
_entry.id   AF-J5E9B7-F1
#
_cell.length_a   1.000
_cell.length_b   1.000
_cell.length_c   1.000
_cell.angle_alpha   90.00
_cell.angle_beta   90.00
_cell.angle_gamma   90.00
#
_symmetry.space_group_name_H-M   'P 1'
#
loop_
_entity.id
_entity.type
_entity.pdbx_description
1 polymer ?
#
loop_
_entity_poly.entity_id
_entity_poly.type
_entity_poly.pdbx_seq_one_letter_code
_entity_poly.pdbx_strand_id
1 'polypeptide(L)'
;MWIRLLGAPWWQRWLVQLCVAVVCFGLIAPFAAPHLMAGMRWPWRLLFVGGAAVFFAALMAVSTRRASREYRAATRGLDRAERSRAIRASLRGEVPAGTAVVAAALRIGAIRLGHGRSTPNRIAVTYGLLFAGWLLLTVGGVSTNATRQTVLQGTLTVLVGITGFRSWFVARRVERRVALLQSVLERTPDGVAALAAVRRDTRRPRDQWRPSVVLVTGMVLVVTGALATVYLAHRPPADCRAVADMERFVIARRDMLDPAFISADSGGPGLGDYQEWSRRLRDYAASVSAPDVAPHVRSVGDLSDQAVAVVRAARADPVDAQAPSQQQRRGSYADIIGKLLAELKALDAACPARR
;
A
#
# COMPACT_ATOMS: atom_id res chain seq x y z
N MET A 1 -16.78 -10.56 -20.85
CA MET A 1 -15.95 -11.56 -20.15
C MET A 1 -16.60 -12.09 -18.88
N TRP A 2 -16.91 -11.25 -17.88
CA TRP A 2 -17.42 -11.68 -16.57
C TRP A 2 -18.69 -12.58 -16.57
N ILE A 3 -19.67 -12.31 -17.44
CA ILE A 3 -20.90 -13.14 -17.56
C ILE A 3 -20.60 -14.57 -18.05
N ARG A 4 -19.64 -14.74 -18.96
CA ARG A 4 -19.26 -16.09 -19.43
C ARG A 4 -18.57 -16.88 -18.31
N LEU A 5 -17.82 -16.19 -17.44
CA LEU A 5 -17.21 -16.77 -16.26
C LEU A 5 -18.26 -17.32 -15.27
N LEU A 6 -19.45 -16.70 -15.16
CA LEU A 6 -20.51 -17.19 -14.27
C LEU A 6 -21.07 -18.56 -14.67
N GLY A 7 -20.96 -18.94 -15.95
CA GLY A 7 -21.31 -20.26 -16.44
C GLY A 7 -20.27 -21.34 -16.12
N ALA A 8 -19.02 -20.95 -15.88
CA ALA A 8 -17.90 -21.86 -15.65
C ALA A 8 -18.03 -22.63 -14.31
N PRO A 9 -17.40 -23.82 -14.19
CA PRO A 9 -17.26 -24.50 -12.92
C PRO A 9 -16.56 -23.62 -11.88
N TRP A 10 -16.81 -23.93 -10.60
CA TRP A 10 -16.38 -23.08 -9.49
C TRP A 10 -14.86 -22.96 -9.39
N TRP A 11 -14.10 -24.01 -9.73
CA TRP A 11 -12.65 -24.04 -9.69
C TRP A 11 -12.02 -23.09 -10.73
N GLN A 12 -12.57 -23.02 -11.95
CA GLN A 12 -12.11 -22.08 -12.99
C GLN A 12 -12.31 -20.62 -12.57
N ARG A 13 -13.46 -20.33 -11.95
CA ARG A 13 -13.72 -18.98 -11.42
C ARG A 13 -12.75 -18.62 -10.32
N TRP A 14 -12.47 -19.55 -9.41
CA TRP A 14 -11.53 -19.34 -8.33
C TRP A 14 -10.11 -19.10 -8.84
N LEU A 15 -9.63 -19.91 -9.79
CA LEU A 15 -8.30 -19.72 -10.41
C LEU A 15 -8.17 -18.37 -11.12
N VAL A 16 -9.16 -17.98 -11.93
CA VAL A 16 -9.12 -16.68 -12.62
C VAL A 16 -9.09 -15.52 -11.61
N GLN A 17 -9.88 -15.60 -10.53
CA GLN A 17 -9.88 -14.59 -9.48
C GLN A 17 -8.56 -14.58 -8.70
N LEU A 18 -7.96 -15.75 -8.47
CA LEU A 18 -6.65 -15.87 -7.84
C LEU A 18 -5.57 -15.21 -8.68
N CYS A 19 -5.49 -15.50 -9.98
CA CYS A 19 -4.50 -14.88 -10.86
C CYS A 19 -4.67 -13.36 -10.91
N VAL A 20 -5.91 -12.88 -11.03
CA VAL A 20 -6.20 -11.43 -10.98
C VAL A 20 -5.78 -10.85 -9.63
N ALA A 21 -6.07 -11.52 -8.52
CA ALA A 21 -5.71 -11.06 -7.19
C ALA A 21 -4.19 -11.04 -6.97
N VAL A 22 -3.46 -12.07 -7.40
CA VAL A 22 -1.98 -12.11 -7.32
C VAL A 22 -1.37 -10.95 -8.10
N VAL A 23 -1.85 -10.70 -9.33
CA VAL A 23 -1.38 -9.56 -10.13
C VAL A 23 -1.75 -8.24 -9.46
N CYS A 24 -2.98 -8.08 -8.99
CA CYS A 24 -3.43 -6.86 -8.33
C CYS A 24 -2.67 -6.61 -7.02
N PHE A 25 -2.60 -7.56 -6.09
CA PHE A 25 -1.89 -7.39 -4.82
C PHE A 25 -0.39 -7.31 -5.01
N GLY A 26 0.19 -8.08 -5.93
CA GLY A 26 1.62 -8.02 -6.25
C GLY A 26 2.04 -6.68 -6.85
N LEU A 27 1.18 -6.06 -7.66
CA LEU A 27 1.41 -4.70 -8.15
C LEU A 27 1.08 -3.66 -7.09
N ILE A 28 -0.09 -3.72 -6.44
CA ILE A 28 -0.61 -2.65 -5.58
C ILE A 28 0.11 -2.58 -4.23
N ALA A 29 0.38 -3.71 -3.57
CA ALA A 29 0.94 -3.73 -2.22
C ALA A 29 2.27 -2.98 -2.07
N PRO A 30 3.27 -3.14 -2.97
CA PRO A 30 4.52 -2.39 -2.88
C PRO A 30 4.35 -0.88 -3.11
N PHE A 31 3.31 -0.43 -3.83
CA PHE A 31 3.06 1.00 -4.06
C PHE A 31 2.19 1.65 -2.98
N ALA A 32 1.22 0.91 -2.44
CA ALA A 32 0.33 1.41 -1.39
C ALA A 32 1.04 1.53 -0.03
N ALA A 33 2.01 0.65 0.23
CA ALA A 33 2.71 0.58 1.52
C ALA A 33 4.21 0.28 1.34
N PRO A 34 4.97 1.18 0.69
CA PRO A 34 6.37 0.93 0.33
C PRO A 34 7.26 0.69 1.55
N HIS A 35 7.05 1.44 2.63
CA HIS A 35 7.80 1.34 3.88
C HIS A 35 7.56 0.01 4.63
N LEU A 36 6.37 -0.57 4.49
CA LEU A 36 6.02 -1.87 5.07
C LEU A 36 6.62 -3.02 4.27
N MET A 37 6.55 -2.93 2.93
CA MET A 37 7.11 -3.94 2.07
C MET A 37 8.64 -3.93 2.14
N ALA A 38 9.29 -2.77 2.10
CA ALA A 38 10.76 -2.66 2.16
C ALA A 38 11.36 -3.31 3.42
N GLY A 39 10.72 -3.18 4.59
CA GLY A 39 11.19 -3.76 5.85
C GLY A 39 10.92 -5.27 6.01
N MET A 40 10.03 -5.85 5.20
CA MET A 40 9.65 -7.26 5.31
C MET A 40 10.61 -8.16 4.51
N ARG A 41 11.09 -9.28 5.06
CA ARG A 41 11.93 -10.24 4.31
C ARG A 41 11.12 -10.87 3.17
N TRP A 42 11.81 -11.22 2.07
CA TRP A 42 11.20 -11.80 0.86
C TRP A 42 10.18 -12.94 1.08
N PRO A 43 10.43 -13.96 1.93
CA PRO A 43 9.45 -15.05 2.11
C PRO A 43 8.14 -14.55 2.77
N TRP A 44 8.23 -13.58 3.67
CA TRP A 44 7.05 -12.98 4.30
C TRP A 44 6.25 -12.11 3.33
N ARG A 45 6.92 -11.43 2.40
CA ARG A 45 6.23 -10.69 1.32
C ARG A 45 5.40 -11.62 0.45
N LEU A 46 5.97 -12.75 0.06
CA LEU A 46 5.25 -13.76 -0.73
C LEU A 46 4.08 -14.36 0.04
N LEU A 47 4.27 -14.66 1.33
CA LEU A 47 3.21 -15.20 2.17
C LEU A 47 2.06 -14.19 2.34
N PHE A 48 2.37 -12.90 2.49
CA PHE A 48 1.37 -11.84 2.57
C PHE A 48 0.59 -11.68 1.25
N VAL A 49 1.28 -11.52 0.13
CA VAL A 49 0.64 -11.34 -1.19
C VAL A 49 -0.15 -12.59 -1.58
N GLY A 50 0.43 -13.78 -1.38
CA GLY A 50 -0.21 -15.06 -1.65
C GLY A 50 -1.43 -15.30 -0.76
N GLY A 51 -1.29 -15.07 0.55
CA GLY A 51 -2.39 -15.22 1.51
C GLY A 51 -3.55 -14.26 1.21
N ALA A 52 -3.26 -12.98 0.97
CA ALA A 52 -4.26 -11.99 0.59
C ALA A 52 -4.96 -12.35 -0.73
N ALA A 53 -4.21 -12.83 -1.73
CA ALA A 53 -4.76 -13.24 -3.02
C ALA A 53 -5.66 -14.48 -2.91
N VAL A 54 -5.23 -15.52 -2.17
CA VAL A 54 -6.03 -16.73 -1.93
C VAL A 54 -7.32 -16.40 -1.18
N PHE A 55 -7.22 -15.57 -0.14
CA PHE A 55 -8.39 -15.16 0.63
C PHE A 55 -9.37 -14.33 -0.21
N PHE A 56 -8.87 -13.36 -0.98
CA PHE A 56 -9.69 -12.58 -1.90
C PHE A 56 -10.36 -13.46 -2.97
N ALA A 57 -9.63 -14.41 -3.54
CA ALA A 57 -10.17 -15.34 -4.53
C ALA A 57 -11.27 -16.23 -3.93
N ALA A 58 -11.08 -16.73 -2.70
CA ALA A 58 -12.09 -17.49 -1.96
C ALA A 58 -13.34 -16.65 -1.70
N LEU A 59 -13.16 -15.40 -1.24
CA LEU A 59 -14.25 -14.46 -1.01
C LEU A 59 -15.05 -14.18 -2.29
N MET A 60 -14.35 -13.90 -3.40
CA MET A 60 -14.97 -13.68 -4.71
C MET A 60 -15.65 -14.95 -5.23
N ALA A 61 -15.10 -16.14 -4.95
CA ALA A 61 -15.77 -17.39 -5.29
C ALA A 61 -17.08 -17.55 -4.52
N VAL A 62 -17.09 -17.26 -3.21
CA VAL A 62 -18.30 -17.32 -2.37
C VAL A 62 -19.34 -16.29 -2.81
N SER A 63 -18.95 -15.04 -3.04
CA SER A 63 -19.87 -13.98 -3.46
C SER A 63 -20.47 -14.26 -4.86
N THR A 64 -19.69 -14.83 -5.78
CA THR A 64 -20.15 -15.15 -7.14
C THR A 64 -20.93 -16.46 -7.24
N ARG A 65 -20.92 -17.34 -6.21
CA ARG A 65 -21.71 -18.61 -6.21
C ARG A 65 -23.19 -18.34 -6.47
N ARG A 66 -23.74 -17.32 -5.83
CA ARG A 66 -25.16 -16.97 -5.96
C ARG A 66 -25.50 -16.47 -7.36
N ALA A 67 -24.74 -15.51 -7.86
CA ALA A 67 -24.90 -14.98 -9.22
C ALA A 67 -24.77 -16.09 -10.27
N SER A 68 -23.89 -17.07 -10.05
CA SER A 68 -23.75 -18.24 -10.93
C SER A 68 -24.98 -19.17 -10.86
N ARG A 69 -25.54 -19.42 -9.68
CA ARG A 69 -26.78 -20.22 -9.53
C ARG A 69 -27.96 -19.55 -10.25
N GLU A 70 -28.14 -18.25 -10.05
CA GLU A 70 -29.20 -17.46 -10.68
C GLU A 70 -29.00 -17.38 -12.20
N TYR A 71 -27.76 -17.22 -12.67
CA TYR A 71 -27.44 -17.27 -14.09
C TYR A 71 -27.76 -18.63 -14.73
N ARG A 72 -27.42 -19.75 -14.05
CA ARG A 72 -27.75 -21.09 -14.52
C ARG A 72 -29.25 -21.35 -14.54
N ALA A 73 -30.00 -20.83 -13.56
CA ALA A 73 -31.46 -20.90 -13.56
C ALA A 73 -32.07 -20.09 -14.71
N ALA A 74 -31.57 -18.87 -14.96
CA ALA A 74 -32.05 -18.00 -16.02
C ALA A 74 -31.75 -18.51 -17.44
N THR A 75 -30.75 -19.40 -17.58
CA THR A 75 -30.33 -19.97 -18.86
C THR A 75 -30.70 -21.45 -19.02
N ARG A 76 -31.49 -21.99 -18.09
CA ARG A 76 -31.97 -23.38 -18.11
C ARG A 76 -32.99 -23.54 -19.23
N GLY A 77 -32.82 -24.56 -20.07
CA GLY A 77 -33.69 -24.82 -21.23
C GLY A 77 -33.32 -24.08 -22.52
N LEU A 78 -32.31 -23.20 -22.51
CA LEU A 78 -31.80 -22.54 -23.72
C LEU A 78 -30.62 -23.31 -24.31
N ASP A 79 -30.62 -23.47 -25.63
CA ASP A 79 -29.49 -24.03 -26.37
C ASP A 79 -28.28 -23.06 -26.38
N ARG A 80 -27.09 -23.55 -26.73
CA ARG A 80 -25.83 -22.80 -26.75
C ARG A 80 -25.91 -21.56 -27.66
N ALA A 81 -26.57 -21.69 -28.82
CA ALA A 81 -26.77 -20.58 -29.75
C ALA A 81 -27.68 -19.50 -29.15
N GLU A 82 -28.78 -19.90 -28.52
CA GLU A 82 -29.76 -19.02 -27.88
C GLU A 82 -29.19 -18.32 -26.64
N ARG A 83 -28.41 -19.05 -25.83
CA ARG A 83 -27.69 -18.48 -24.69
C ARG A 83 -26.72 -17.39 -25.15
N SER A 84 -26.01 -17.61 -26.26
CA SER A 84 -25.11 -16.59 -26.83
C SER A 84 -25.86 -15.34 -27.30
N ARG A 85 -27.07 -15.52 -27.85
CA ARG A 85 -27.97 -14.45 -28.30
C ARG A 85 -28.54 -13.68 -27.11
N ALA A 86 -29.02 -14.37 -26.07
CA ALA A 86 -29.51 -13.75 -24.84
C ALA A 86 -28.42 -12.93 -24.12
N ILE A 87 -27.18 -13.45 -24.03
CA ILE A 87 -26.05 -12.70 -23.45
C ILE A 87 -25.74 -11.45 -24.28
N ARG A 88 -25.71 -11.56 -25.62
CA ARG A 88 -25.49 -10.41 -26.48
C ARG A 88 -26.61 -9.39 -26.28
N ALA A 89 -27.87 -9.79 -26.47
CA ALA A 89 -29.06 -8.94 -26.36
C ALA A 89 -29.16 -8.20 -25.02
N SER A 90 -28.71 -8.82 -23.90
CA SER A 90 -28.67 -8.16 -22.58
C SER A 90 -27.74 -6.93 -22.52
N LEU A 91 -26.80 -6.80 -23.49
CA LEU A 91 -25.81 -5.74 -23.54
C LEU A 91 -25.92 -4.88 -24.81
N ARG A 92 -26.06 -5.52 -25.97
CA ARG A 92 -25.92 -4.95 -27.31
C ARG A 92 -26.60 -5.84 -28.37
N GLY A 93 -26.80 -5.30 -29.57
CA GLY A 93 -27.32 -6.06 -30.71
C GLY A 93 -28.84 -5.93 -30.86
N GLU A 94 -29.36 -6.68 -31.82
CA GLU A 94 -30.78 -6.73 -32.18
C GLU A 94 -31.62 -7.45 -31.12
N VAL A 95 -32.91 -7.11 -31.09
CA VAL A 95 -33.88 -7.72 -30.18
C VAL A 95 -34.21 -9.13 -30.69
N PRO A 96 -34.02 -10.19 -29.88
CA PRO A 96 -34.36 -11.56 -30.29
C PRO A 96 -35.86 -11.72 -30.56
N ALA A 97 -36.22 -12.50 -31.59
CA ALA A 97 -37.63 -12.77 -31.94
C ALA A 97 -38.38 -13.67 -30.92
N GLY A 98 -37.67 -14.46 -30.11
CA GLY A 98 -38.28 -15.39 -29.16
C GLY A 98 -38.49 -14.80 -27.75
N THR A 99 -39.72 -14.85 -27.23
CA THR A 99 -40.09 -14.39 -25.88
C THR A 99 -39.21 -15.01 -24.78
N ALA A 100 -38.88 -16.30 -24.88
CA ALA A 100 -37.98 -16.97 -23.94
C ALA A 100 -36.55 -16.38 -23.93
N VAL A 101 -36.03 -16.01 -25.10
CA VAL A 101 -34.68 -15.44 -25.26
C VAL A 101 -34.65 -13.99 -24.73
N VAL A 102 -35.70 -13.21 -24.97
CA VAL A 102 -35.85 -11.84 -24.44
C VAL A 102 -36.00 -11.87 -22.91
N ALA A 103 -36.82 -12.77 -22.36
CA ALA A 103 -36.96 -12.95 -20.91
C ALA A 103 -35.64 -13.39 -20.24
N ALA A 104 -34.87 -14.28 -20.86
CA ALA A 104 -33.55 -14.67 -20.39
C ALA A 104 -32.55 -13.50 -20.46
N ALA A 105 -32.56 -12.72 -21.53
CA ALA A 105 -31.72 -11.51 -21.67
C ALA A 105 -32.05 -10.48 -20.58
N LEU A 106 -33.34 -10.31 -20.26
CA LEU A 106 -33.80 -9.43 -19.18
C LEU A 106 -33.31 -9.90 -17.81
N ARG A 107 -33.43 -11.20 -17.50
CA ARG A 107 -32.91 -11.80 -16.25
C ARG A 107 -31.39 -11.62 -16.14
N ILE A 108 -30.64 -11.86 -17.21
CA ILE A 108 -29.17 -11.67 -17.25
C ILE A 108 -28.81 -10.19 -17.01
N GLY A 109 -29.56 -9.25 -17.60
CA GLY A 109 -29.40 -7.82 -17.38
C GLY A 109 -29.66 -7.41 -15.92
N ALA A 110 -30.72 -7.94 -15.30
CA ALA A 110 -31.05 -7.70 -13.90
C ALA A 110 -29.99 -8.24 -12.92
N ILE A 111 -29.44 -9.43 -13.19
CA ILE A 111 -28.34 -10.01 -12.41
C ILE A 111 -27.10 -9.11 -12.48
N ARG A 112 -26.76 -8.58 -13.66
CA ARG A 112 -25.60 -7.69 -13.85
C ARG A 112 -25.77 -6.34 -13.15
N LEU A 113 -26.99 -5.83 -13.08
CA LEU A 113 -27.32 -4.62 -12.32
C LEU A 113 -27.46 -4.90 -10.82
N GLY A 114 -27.23 -6.12 -10.31
CA GLY A 114 -27.28 -6.40 -8.89
C GLY A 114 -28.68 -6.22 -8.28
N HIS A 115 -29.72 -6.62 -9.00
CA HIS A 115 -31.14 -6.57 -8.58
C HIS A 115 -31.69 -5.17 -8.22
N GLY A 116 -30.99 -4.08 -8.56
CA GLY A 116 -31.45 -2.71 -8.31
C GLY A 116 -31.02 -1.72 -9.39
N ARG A 117 -31.83 -0.67 -9.60
CA ARG A 117 -31.54 0.43 -10.55
C ARG A 117 -30.47 1.42 -10.03
N SER A 118 -30.08 1.36 -8.75
CA SER A 118 -29.10 2.29 -8.16
C SER A 118 -27.63 1.94 -8.44
N THR A 119 -27.37 0.89 -9.21
CA THR A 119 -26.05 0.31 -9.42
C THR A 119 -25.06 1.19 -10.19
N PRO A 120 -25.44 1.99 -11.22
CA PRO A 120 -24.49 2.92 -11.84
C PRO A 120 -24.03 4.00 -10.84
N ASN A 121 -24.92 4.54 -10.00
CA ASN A 121 -24.54 5.53 -8.98
C ASN A 121 -23.63 4.90 -7.92
N ARG A 122 -23.90 3.68 -7.46
CA ARG A 122 -23.01 2.97 -6.53
C ARG A 122 -21.63 2.71 -7.11
N ILE A 123 -21.55 2.30 -8.38
CA ILE A 123 -20.27 2.11 -9.08
C ILE A 123 -19.53 3.45 -9.19
N ALA A 124 -20.21 4.54 -9.56
CA ALA A 124 -19.62 5.87 -9.63
C ALA A 124 -19.08 6.33 -8.28
N VAL A 125 -19.84 6.16 -7.19
CA VAL A 125 -19.40 6.52 -5.83
C VAL A 125 -18.23 5.66 -5.39
N THR A 126 -18.31 4.33 -5.56
CA THR A 126 -17.25 3.41 -5.09
C THR A 126 -15.94 3.64 -5.84
N TYR A 127 -15.98 3.67 -7.17
CA TYR A 127 -14.78 3.93 -7.98
C TYR A 127 -14.32 5.39 -7.88
N GLY A 128 -15.23 6.34 -7.66
CA GLY A 128 -14.91 7.75 -7.42
C GLY A 128 -14.14 7.93 -6.12
N LEU A 129 -14.59 7.30 -5.02
CA LEU A 129 -13.87 7.29 -3.74
C LEU A 129 -12.52 6.59 -3.85
N LEU A 130 -12.47 5.43 -4.54
CA LEU A 130 -11.20 4.74 -4.78
C LEU A 130 -10.24 5.59 -5.60
N PHE A 131 -10.71 6.22 -6.68
CA PHE A 131 -9.91 7.10 -7.51
C PHE A 131 -9.42 8.32 -6.74
N ALA A 132 -10.30 9.00 -6.00
CA ALA A 132 -9.94 10.16 -5.19
C ALA A 132 -8.93 9.80 -4.09
N GLY A 133 -9.12 8.68 -3.39
CA GLY A 133 -8.17 8.18 -2.40
C GLY A 133 -6.80 7.87 -3.01
N TRP A 134 -6.76 7.18 -4.16
CA TRP A 134 -5.52 6.93 -4.89
C TRP A 134 -4.86 8.22 -5.39
N LEU A 135 -5.63 9.16 -5.91
CA LEU A 135 -5.13 10.45 -6.38
C LEU A 135 -4.48 11.23 -5.22
N LEU A 136 -5.14 11.30 -4.05
CA LEU A 136 -4.59 11.94 -2.85
C LEU A 136 -3.28 11.27 -2.40
N LEU A 137 -3.22 9.93 -2.40
CA LEU A 137 -1.98 9.20 -2.10
C LEU A 137 -0.87 9.49 -3.12
N THR A 138 -1.24 9.69 -4.39
CA THR A 138 -0.28 10.00 -5.45
C THR A 138 0.29 11.41 -5.24
N VAL A 139 -0.58 12.39 -5.02
CA VAL A 139 -0.22 13.81 -4.83
C VAL A 139 0.58 14.02 -3.55
N GLY A 140 0.16 13.41 -2.43
CA GLY A 140 0.89 13.49 -1.16
C GLY A 140 2.26 12.79 -1.19
N GLY A 141 2.43 11.82 -2.10
CA GLY A 141 3.70 11.12 -2.31
C GLY A 141 4.68 11.82 -3.24
N VAL A 142 4.27 12.87 -3.98
CA VAL A 142 5.15 13.53 -4.98
C VAL A 142 6.39 14.14 -4.35
N SER A 143 6.30 14.65 -3.12
CA SER A 143 7.42 15.30 -2.42
C SER A 143 8.36 14.33 -1.70
N THR A 144 7.92 13.09 -1.47
CA THR A 144 8.62 12.12 -0.61
C THR A 144 9.06 10.86 -1.34
N ASN A 145 8.44 10.51 -2.48
CA ASN A 145 8.73 9.31 -3.25
C ASN A 145 9.66 9.62 -4.45
N ALA A 146 10.44 8.62 -4.87
CA ALA A 146 11.24 8.71 -6.08
C ALA A 146 10.36 8.91 -7.34
N THR A 147 10.87 9.65 -8.34
CA THR A 147 10.15 9.99 -9.59
C THR A 147 9.59 8.76 -10.33
N ARG A 148 10.30 7.62 -10.28
CA ARG A 148 9.81 6.37 -10.88
C ARG A 148 8.56 5.84 -10.19
N GLN A 149 8.48 5.98 -8.88
CA GLN A 149 7.37 5.49 -8.06
C GLN A 149 6.12 6.36 -8.25
N THR A 150 6.28 7.68 -8.37
CA THR A 150 5.17 8.60 -8.64
C THR A 150 4.57 8.37 -10.04
N VAL A 151 5.40 8.11 -11.07
CA VAL A 151 4.93 7.76 -12.42
C VAL A 151 4.13 6.45 -12.43
N LEU A 152 4.63 5.40 -11.76
CA LEU A 152 3.92 4.13 -11.65
C LEU A 152 2.61 4.27 -10.88
N GLN A 153 2.61 5.03 -9.79
CA GLN A 153 1.42 5.30 -8.99
C GLN A 153 0.37 6.11 -9.78
N GLY A 154 0.80 7.12 -10.54
CA GLY A 154 -0.06 7.86 -11.46
C GLY A 154 -0.67 6.97 -12.54
N THR A 155 0.12 6.06 -13.11
CA THR A 155 -0.37 5.08 -14.11
C THR A 155 -1.46 4.19 -13.52
N LEU A 156 -1.29 3.72 -12.29
CA LEU A 156 -2.28 2.91 -11.59
C LEU A 156 -3.57 3.70 -11.30
N THR A 157 -3.44 4.96 -10.87
CA THR A 157 -4.59 5.87 -10.64
C THR A 157 -5.42 6.05 -11.91
N VAL A 158 -4.76 6.26 -13.06
CA VAL A 158 -5.43 6.33 -14.37
C VAL A 158 -6.15 5.01 -14.69
N LEU A 159 -5.52 3.86 -14.44
CA LEU A 159 -6.13 2.55 -14.68
C LEU A 159 -7.39 2.32 -13.82
N VAL A 160 -7.38 2.74 -12.54
CA VAL A 160 -8.54 2.70 -11.66
C VAL A 160 -9.66 3.58 -12.21
N GLY A 161 -9.34 4.78 -12.67
CA GLY A 161 -10.29 5.70 -13.31
C GLY A 161 -10.93 5.11 -14.56
N ILE A 162 -10.13 4.56 -15.48
CA ILE A 162 -10.60 3.88 -16.71
C ILE A 162 -11.51 2.70 -16.35
N THR A 163 -11.12 1.90 -15.37
CA THR A 163 -11.89 0.72 -14.94
C THR A 163 -13.23 1.13 -14.33
N GLY A 164 -13.24 2.17 -13.50
CA GLY A 164 -14.45 2.74 -12.91
C GLY A 164 -15.39 3.31 -13.98
N PHE A 165 -14.86 4.15 -14.87
CA PHE A 165 -15.62 4.74 -15.97
C PHE A 165 -16.24 3.67 -16.88
N ARG A 166 -15.45 2.66 -17.27
CA ARG A 166 -15.94 1.57 -18.11
C ARG A 166 -17.05 0.77 -17.41
N SER A 167 -16.89 0.50 -16.11
CA SER A 167 -17.89 -0.22 -15.31
C SER A 167 -19.19 0.56 -15.20
N TRP A 168 -19.10 1.87 -14.96
CA TRP A 168 -20.24 2.79 -14.94
C TRP A 168 -20.94 2.86 -16.30
N PHE A 169 -20.17 3.02 -17.38
CA PHE A 169 -20.71 3.09 -18.75
C PHE A 169 -21.45 1.81 -19.13
N VAL A 170 -20.87 0.65 -18.80
CA VAL A 170 -21.50 -0.65 -19.03
C VAL A 170 -22.77 -0.80 -18.19
N ALA A 171 -22.78 -0.37 -16.94
CA ALA A 171 -23.98 -0.40 -16.09
C ALA A 171 -25.11 0.47 -16.68
N ARG A 172 -24.81 1.73 -17.04
CA ARG A 172 -25.80 2.61 -17.70
C ARG A 172 -26.34 2.02 -19.00
N ARG A 173 -25.46 1.39 -19.79
CA ARG A 173 -25.89 0.76 -21.06
C ARG A 173 -26.83 -0.42 -20.82
N VAL A 174 -26.56 -1.24 -19.81
CA VAL A 174 -27.43 -2.36 -19.44
C VAL A 174 -28.77 -1.86 -18.92
N GLU A 175 -28.79 -0.80 -18.11
CA GLU A 175 -30.02 -0.20 -17.61
C GLU A 175 -30.95 0.28 -18.75
N ARG A 176 -30.39 1.02 -19.72
CA ARG A 176 -31.14 1.42 -20.92
C ARG A 176 -31.66 0.22 -21.71
N ARG A 177 -30.85 -0.84 -21.82
CA ARG A 177 -31.26 -2.06 -22.54
C ARG A 177 -32.33 -2.86 -21.81
N VAL A 178 -32.28 -2.93 -20.48
CA VAL A 178 -33.31 -3.56 -19.66
C VAL A 178 -34.64 -2.84 -19.85
N ALA A 179 -34.67 -1.51 -19.86
CA ALA A 179 -35.88 -0.74 -20.14
C ALA A 179 -36.46 -1.04 -21.54
N LEU A 180 -35.61 -1.15 -22.56
CA LEU A 180 -36.03 -1.52 -23.91
C LEU A 180 -36.57 -2.95 -23.99
N LEU A 181 -35.90 -3.92 -23.34
CA LEU A 181 -36.38 -5.30 -23.34
C LEU A 181 -37.73 -5.42 -22.59
N GLN A 182 -37.91 -4.65 -21.52
CA GLN A 182 -39.19 -4.58 -20.80
C GLN A 182 -40.32 -4.10 -21.71
N SER A 183 -40.12 -3.02 -22.47
CA SER A 183 -41.15 -2.50 -23.37
C SER A 183 -41.49 -3.45 -24.53
N VAL A 184 -40.51 -4.24 -25.01
CA VAL A 184 -40.76 -5.28 -26.01
C VAL A 184 -41.64 -6.39 -25.45
N LEU A 185 -41.35 -6.88 -24.23
CA LEU A 185 -42.17 -7.90 -23.57
C LEU A 185 -43.59 -7.38 -23.28
N GLU A 186 -43.77 -6.11 -22.95
CA GLU A 186 -45.10 -5.52 -22.71
C GLU A 186 -45.97 -5.46 -23.98
N ARG A 187 -45.35 -5.37 -25.17
CA ARG A 187 -46.07 -5.35 -26.47
C ARG A 187 -46.33 -6.73 -27.07
N THR A 188 -45.80 -7.79 -26.48
CA THR A 188 -45.92 -9.16 -27.02
C THR A 188 -47.04 -9.91 -26.28
N PRO A 189 -47.96 -10.60 -26.97
CA PRO A 189 -49.12 -11.25 -26.34
C PRO A 189 -48.75 -12.20 -25.19
N ASP A 190 -47.70 -13.03 -25.36
CA ASP A 190 -47.18 -13.92 -24.29
C ASP A 190 -46.14 -13.26 -23.37
N GLY A 191 -45.75 -12.02 -23.69
CA GLY A 191 -44.66 -11.32 -23.03
C GLY A 191 -45.02 -10.77 -21.65
N VAL A 192 -46.29 -10.46 -21.39
CA VAL A 192 -46.75 -9.92 -20.10
C VAL A 192 -46.62 -10.96 -18.98
N ALA A 193 -47.00 -12.22 -19.25
CA ALA A 193 -46.85 -13.33 -18.30
C ALA A 193 -45.37 -13.62 -18.01
N ALA A 194 -44.54 -13.63 -19.06
CA ALA A 194 -43.09 -13.80 -18.92
C ALA A 194 -42.45 -12.64 -18.12
N LEU A 195 -42.88 -11.41 -18.35
CA LEU A 195 -42.41 -10.23 -17.61
C LEU A 195 -42.81 -10.30 -16.13
N ALA A 196 -44.03 -10.73 -15.83
CA ALA A 196 -44.49 -10.93 -14.45
C ALA A 196 -43.67 -12.01 -13.72
N ALA A 197 -43.32 -13.10 -14.40
CA ALA A 197 -42.42 -14.12 -13.85
C ALA A 197 -41.02 -13.55 -13.57
N VAL A 198 -40.45 -12.77 -14.49
CA VAL A 198 -39.14 -12.12 -14.27
C VAL A 198 -39.19 -11.12 -13.11
N ARG A 199 -40.26 -10.31 -12.98
CA ARG A 199 -40.43 -9.36 -11.85
C ARG A 199 -40.53 -10.10 -10.51
N ARG A 200 -41.22 -11.24 -10.45
CA ARG A 200 -41.30 -12.08 -9.24
C ARG A 200 -39.94 -12.65 -8.85
N ASP A 201 -39.16 -13.15 -9.80
CA ASP A 201 -37.83 -13.71 -9.55
C ASP A 201 -36.82 -12.62 -9.09
N THR A 202 -36.99 -11.39 -9.56
CA THR A 202 -36.05 -10.27 -9.30
C THR A 202 -36.40 -9.45 -8.06
N ARG A 203 -37.64 -9.51 -7.56
CA ARG A 203 -38.08 -8.82 -6.33
C ARG A 203 -37.63 -9.63 -5.10
N ARG A 204 -36.41 -9.37 -4.61
CA ARG A 204 -35.88 -10.00 -3.39
C ARG A 204 -35.50 -8.99 -2.29
N PRO A 205 -35.54 -9.42 -1.01
CA PRO A 205 -35.42 -8.54 0.16
C PRO A 205 -34.02 -7.95 0.32
N ARG A 206 -34.00 -6.71 0.80
CA ARG A 206 -32.86 -5.80 0.93
C ARG A 206 -31.74 -6.29 1.87
N ASP A 207 -32.02 -7.31 2.68
CA ASP A 207 -31.20 -7.73 3.83
C ASP A 207 -30.06 -8.72 3.49
N GLN A 208 -29.96 -9.14 2.23
CA GLN A 208 -29.08 -10.25 1.85
C GLN A 208 -27.65 -9.87 1.46
N TRP A 209 -27.28 -8.59 1.60
CA TRP A 209 -25.91 -8.09 1.39
C TRP A 209 -25.04 -8.14 2.66
N ARG A 210 -25.66 -8.31 3.84
CA ARG A 210 -24.98 -8.45 5.13
C ARG A 210 -23.81 -9.45 5.14
N PRO A 211 -23.94 -10.69 4.62
CA PRO A 211 -22.82 -11.64 4.67
C PRO A 211 -21.65 -11.23 3.78
N SER A 212 -21.90 -10.55 2.66
CA SER A 212 -20.82 -10.05 1.79
C SER A 212 -20.11 -8.85 2.41
N VAL A 213 -20.85 -7.94 3.06
CA VAL A 213 -20.27 -6.81 3.79
C VAL A 213 -19.44 -7.29 4.98
N VAL A 214 -19.97 -8.21 5.80
CA VAL A 214 -19.26 -8.78 6.96
C VAL A 214 -17.95 -9.45 6.53
N LEU A 215 -17.97 -10.22 5.44
CA LEU A 215 -16.76 -10.86 4.92
C LEU A 215 -15.73 -9.85 4.38
N VAL A 216 -16.17 -8.79 3.69
CA VAL A 216 -15.29 -7.73 3.19
C VAL A 216 -14.69 -6.93 4.36
N THR A 217 -15.50 -6.55 5.35
CA THR A 217 -15.03 -5.86 6.55
C THR A 217 -14.06 -6.73 7.35
N GLY A 218 -14.34 -8.03 7.48
CA GLY A 218 -13.44 -9.00 8.09
C GLY A 218 -12.11 -9.11 7.34
N MET A 219 -12.13 -9.08 6.00
CA MET A 219 -10.91 -9.05 5.18
C MET A 219 -10.09 -7.80 5.46
N VAL A 220 -10.73 -6.62 5.46
CA VAL A 220 -10.04 -5.36 5.72
C VAL A 220 -9.36 -5.43 7.08
N LEU A 221 -10.07 -5.88 8.12
CA LEU A 221 -9.52 -6.05 9.48
C LEU A 221 -8.38 -7.07 9.56
N VAL A 222 -8.48 -8.21 8.89
CA VAL A 222 -7.40 -9.22 8.88
C VAL A 222 -6.17 -8.69 8.15
N VAL A 223 -6.36 -8.00 7.01
CA VAL A 223 -5.26 -7.42 6.24
C VAL A 223 -4.60 -6.27 7.02
N THR A 224 -5.37 -5.33 7.58
CA THR A 224 -4.82 -4.25 8.42
C THR A 224 -4.21 -4.78 9.71
N GLY A 225 -4.79 -5.81 10.34
CA GLY A 225 -4.25 -6.47 11.52
C GLY A 225 -2.93 -7.19 11.23
N ALA A 226 -2.83 -7.91 10.11
CA ALA A 226 -1.58 -8.52 9.65
C ALA A 226 -0.52 -7.46 9.31
N LEU A 227 -0.91 -6.37 8.67
CA LEU A 227 -0.02 -5.23 8.40
C LEU A 227 0.47 -4.57 9.70
N ALA A 228 -0.41 -4.36 10.67
CA ALA A 228 -0.08 -3.75 11.95
C ALA A 228 0.84 -4.65 12.80
N THR A 229 0.58 -5.96 12.84
CA THR A 229 1.42 -6.92 13.58
C THR A 229 2.82 -7.02 12.98
N VAL A 230 2.96 -7.07 11.66
CA VAL A 230 4.28 -7.01 11.01
C VAL A 230 4.96 -5.68 11.28
N TYR A 231 4.25 -4.55 11.13
CA TYR A 231 4.79 -3.22 11.39
C TYR A 231 5.36 -3.10 12.80
N LEU A 232 4.61 -3.59 13.80
CA LEU A 232 5.03 -3.59 15.20
C LEU A 232 6.19 -4.56 15.44
N ALA A 233 6.16 -5.75 14.84
CA ALA A 233 7.24 -6.75 14.97
C ALA A 233 8.56 -6.32 14.30
N HIS A 234 8.50 -5.44 13.30
CA HIS A 234 9.68 -4.92 12.59
C HIS A 234 10.01 -3.48 12.98
N ARG A 235 9.48 -2.92 14.07
CA ARG A 235 9.97 -1.62 14.55
C ARG A 235 11.43 -1.76 14.99
N PRO A 236 12.33 -0.84 14.60
CA PRO A 236 13.67 -0.83 15.17
C PRO A 236 13.52 -0.64 16.69
N PRO A 237 14.28 -1.37 17.53
CA PRO A 237 14.30 -1.12 18.95
C PRO A 237 14.63 0.36 19.21
N ALA A 238 14.11 0.92 20.30
CA ALA A 238 14.27 2.34 20.63
C ALA A 238 15.75 2.77 20.62
N ASP A 239 16.64 1.86 21.05
CA ASP A 239 18.09 2.03 21.05
C ASP A 239 18.66 2.31 19.64
N CYS A 240 18.24 1.57 18.61
CA CYS A 240 18.74 1.80 17.25
C CYS A 240 18.23 3.11 16.62
N ARG A 241 17.10 3.66 17.11
CA ARG A 241 16.67 5.00 16.69
C ARG A 241 17.55 6.08 17.32
N ALA A 242 17.87 5.94 18.61
CA ALA A 242 18.79 6.84 19.30
C ALA A 242 20.18 6.84 18.65
N VAL A 243 20.70 5.67 18.26
CA VAL A 243 21.96 5.54 17.50
C VAL A 243 21.91 6.28 16.16
N ALA A 244 20.85 6.08 15.37
CA ALA A 244 20.70 6.75 14.08
C ALA A 244 20.50 8.28 14.19
N ASP A 245 19.94 8.76 15.31
CA ASP A 245 19.86 10.19 15.62
C ASP A 245 21.24 10.74 16.02
N MET A 246 22.01 9.99 16.83
CA MET A 246 23.37 10.34 17.22
C MET A 246 24.32 10.44 16.01
N GLU A 247 24.32 9.45 15.11
CA GLU A 247 25.15 9.46 13.90
C GLU A 247 24.88 10.70 13.04
N ARG A 248 23.59 11.02 12.81
CA ARG A 248 23.20 12.22 12.07
C ARG A 248 23.66 13.49 12.78
N PHE A 249 23.57 13.54 14.11
CA PHE A 249 24.05 14.66 14.91
C PHE A 249 25.57 14.85 14.77
N VAL A 250 26.37 13.78 14.79
CA VAL A 250 27.82 13.83 14.60
C VAL A 250 28.18 14.29 13.18
N ILE A 251 27.58 13.68 12.16
CA ILE A 251 27.88 14.00 10.75
C ILE A 251 27.46 15.42 10.38
N ALA A 252 26.39 15.95 11.00
CA ALA A 252 25.94 17.32 10.78
C ALA A 252 26.95 18.37 11.27
N ARG A 253 27.84 18.02 12.20
CA ARG A 253 28.85 18.91 12.80
C ARG A 253 30.26 18.66 12.27
N ARG A 254 30.42 18.71 10.94
CA ARG A 254 31.74 18.50 10.29
C ARG A 254 32.79 19.53 10.75
N ASP A 255 32.34 20.73 11.10
CA ASP A 255 33.12 21.80 11.72
C ASP A 255 33.77 21.39 13.04
N MET A 256 33.16 20.46 13.79
CA MET A 256 33.70 19.94 15.04
C MET A 256 34.62 18.73 14.84
N LEU A 257 34.60 18.10 13.67
CA LEU A 257 35.42 16.92 13.39
C LEU A 257 36.80 17.29 12.84
N ASP A 258 36.97 18.53 12.35
CA ASP A 258 38.21 18.98 11.74
C ASP A 258 39.21 19.51 12.79
N PRO A 259 40.41 18.90 12.90
CA PRO A 259 41.46 19.35 13.82
C PRO A 259 41.93 20.79 13.57
N ALA A 260 41.70 21.36 12.38
CA ALA A 260 42.09 22.74 12.08
C ALA A 260 41.37 23.76 12.98
N PHE A 261 40.16 23.42 13.48
CA PHE A 261 39.28 24.34 14.22
C PHE A 261 39.42 24.31 15.75
N ILE A 262 40.43 23.61 16.28
CA ILE A 262 40.58 23.47 17.73
C ILE A 262 41.25 24.69 18.39
N SER A 263 42.08 25.44 17.65
CA SER A 263 42.78 26.63 18.15
C SER A 263 41.86 27.86 18.24
N ALA A 264 42.18 28.81 19.12
CA ALA A 264 41.35 29.99 19.37
C ALA A 264 41.15 30.87 18.12
N ASP A 265 42.19 31.04 17.31
CA ASP A 265 42.19 31.93 16.14
C ASP A 265 41.78 31.24 14.83
N SER A 266 41.20 30.03 14.91
CA SER A 266 40.87 29.22 13.73
C SER A 266 39.58 29.65 13.01
N GLY A 267 38.81 30.58 13.57
CA GLY A 267 37.48 30.95 13.04
C GLY A 267 36.42 29.85 13.15
N GLY A 268 36.73 28.75 13.86
CA GLY A 268 35.85 27.61 14.06
C GLY A 268 34.89 27.75 15.25
N PRO A 269 34.17 26.66 15.61
CA PRO A 269 33.18 26.67 16.69
C PRO A 269 33.75 27.13 18.05
N GLY A 270 32.93 27.76 18.87
CA GLY A 270 33.30 28.18 20.22
C GLY A 270 33.59 27.00 21.14
N LEU A 271 34.34 27.20 22.23
CA LEU A 271 34.61 26.13 23.21
C LEU A 271 33.30 25.64 23.85
N GLY A 272 32.33 26.54 24.03
CA GLY A 272 30.98 26.20 24.49
C GLY A 272 30.25 25.26 23.52
N ASP A 273 30.46 25.39 22.21
CA ASP A 273 29.85 24.51 21.22
C ASP A 273 30.40 23.09 21.33
N TYR A 274 31.71 22.94 21.50
CA TYR A 274 32.34 21.63 21.73
C TYR A 274 31.85 20.97 23.02
N GLN A 275 31.66 21.76 24.09
CA GLN A 275 31.12 21.26 25.36
C GLN A 275 29.65 20.83 25.24
N GLU A 276 28.82 21.61 24.53
CA GLU A 276 27.44 21.26 24.21
C GLU A 276 27.36 19.98 23.39
N TRP A 277 28.21 19.85 22.37
CA TRP A 277 28.29 18.67 21.53
C TRP A 277 28.63 17.42 22.32
N SER A 278 29.65 17.47 23.19
CA SER A 278 29.98 16.33 24.05
C SER A 278 28.87 16.01 25.05
N ARG A 279 28.20 17.02 25.62
CA ARG A 279 27.08 16.78 26.54
C ARG A 279 25.95 16.01 25.85
N ARG A 280 25.59 16.41 24.62
CA ARG A 280 24.54 15.73 23.86
C ARG A 280 24.93 14.29 23.49
N LEU A 281 26.20 14.03 23.20
CA LEU A 281 26.69 12.66 22.97
C LEU A 281 26.63 11.79 24.23
N ARG A 282 26.90 12.35 25.41
CA ARG A 282 26.69 11.66 26.69
C ARG A 282 25.21 11.36 26.96
N ASP A 283 24.31 12.28 26.60
CA ASP A 283 22.87 12.05 26.75
C ASP A 283 22.42 10.87 25.86
N TYR A 284 22.95 10.76 24.63
CA TYR A 284 22.72 9.58 23.79
C TYR A 284 23.27 8.31 24.43
N ALA A 285 24.49 8.34 24.98
CA ALA A 285 25.10 7.21 25.68
C ALA A 285 24.29 6.73 26.91
N ALA A 286 23.67 7.66 27.64
CA ALA A 286 22.80 7.35 28.76
C ALA A 286 21.43 6.78 28.32
N SER A 287 20.97 7.16 27.12
CA SER A 287 19.66 6.75 26.59
C SER A 287 19.61 5.33 26.00
N VAL A 288 20.79 4.72 25.75
CA VAL A 288 20.92 3.42 25.08
C VAL A 288 21.29 2.34 26.09
N SER A 289 20.49 1.27 26.15
CA SER A 289 20.66 0.20 27.15
C SER A 289 20.97 -1.17 26.55
N ALA A 290 20.79 -1.34 25.24
CA ALA A 290 21.02 -2.62 24.55
C ALA A 290 22.49 -3.10 24.71
N PRO A 291 22.73 -4.36 25.12
CA PRO A 291 24.06 -4.85 25.50
C PRO A 291 25.07 -4.83 24.35
N ASP A 292 24.62 -5.07 23.12
CA ASP A 292 25.49 -5.10 21.92
C ASP A 292 25.77 -3.69 21.35
N VAL A 293 25.10 -2.65 21.87
CA VAL A 293 25.10 -1.29 21.31
C VAL A 293 25.66 -0.29 22.33
N ALA A 294 25.22 -0.39 23.58
CA ALA A 294 25.56 0.53 24.66
C ALA A 294 27.07 0.68 24.91
N PRO A 295 27.94 -0.36 24.80
CA PRO A 295 29.38 -0.17 24.94
C PRO A 295 29.96 0.79 23.90
N HIS A 296 29.55 0.66 22.63
CA HIS A 296 30.02 1.51 21.53
C HIS A 296 29.53 2.95 21.68
N VAL A 297 28.26 3.16 22.04
CA VAL A 297 27.71 4.51 22.26
C VAL A 297 28.35 5.19 23.47
N ARG A 298 28.65 4.45 24.55
CA ARG A 298 29.41 4.97 25.69
C ARG A 298 30.83 5.37 25.28
N SER A 299 31.51 4.54 24.50
CA SER A 299 32.83 4.85 23.93
C SER A 299 32.82 6.17 23.15
N VAL A 300 31.78 6.41 22.33
CA VAL A 300 31.59 7.69 21.61
C VAL A 300 31.48 8.88 22.56
N GLY A 301 30.71 8.76 23.64
CA GLY A 301 30.59 9.82 24.65
C GLY A 301 31.89 10.08 25.43
N ASP A 302 32.65 9.03 25.75
CA ASP A 302 33.94 9.15 26.42
C ASP A 302 35.00 9.80 25.51
N LEU A 303 35.00 9.43 24.22
CA LEU A 303 35.87 10.02 23.20
C LEU A 303 35.51 11.49 22.95
N SER A 304 34.24 11.88 22.99
CA SER A 304 33.86 13.29 22.85
C SER A 304 34.35 14.14 24.01
N ASP A 305 34.34 13.61 25.24
CA ASP A 305 34.89 14.32 26.40
C ASP A 305 36.42 14.49 26.30
N GLN A 306 37.13 13.47 25.80
CA GLN A 306 38.57 13.57 25.53
C GLN A 306 38.87 14.62 24.45
N ALA A 307 38.08 14.68 23.38
CA ALA A 307 38.19 15.70 22.35
C ALA A 307 38.00 17.12 22.92
N VAL A 308 37.00 17.34 23.77
CA VAL A 308 36.78 18.64 24.45
C VAL A 308 37.96 19.01 25.35
N ALA A 309 38.58 18.05 26.04
CA ALA A 309 39.75 18.30 26.86
C ALA A 309 40.94 18.81 26.02
N VAL A 310 41.16 18.23 24.83
CA VAL A 310 42.19 18.68 23.89
C VAL A 310 41.89 20.09 23.37
N VAL A 311 40.64 20.40 23.02
CA VAL A 311 40.24 21.76 22.58
C VAL A 311 40.44 22.78 23.70
N ARG A 312 40.06 22.42 24.94
CA ARG A 312 40.28 23.29 26.11
C ARG A 312 41.77 23.58 26.31
N ALA A 313 42.62 22.55 26.24
CA ALA A 313 44.07 22.71 26.34
C ALA A 313 44.64 23.55 25.19
N ALA A 314 44.16 23.33 23.95
CA ALA A 314 44.58 24.08 22.77
C ALA A 314 44.29 25.58 22.86
N ARG A 315 43.21 25.96 23.57
CA ARG A 315 42.77 27.36 23.72
C ARG A 315 43.26 28.04 25.00
N ALA A 316 43.62 27.28 26.03
CA ALA A 316 44.21 27.82 27.26
C ALA A 316 45.61 28.39 27.05
N ASP A 317 46.28 27.98 25.98
CA ASP A 317 47.66 28.33 25.64
C ASP A 317 47.72 28.76 24.17
N PRO A 318 47.35 30.02 23.87
CA PRO A 318 47.28 30.59 22.52
C PRO A 318 48.70 30.91 22.01
N VAL A 319 49.49 29.85 21.81
CA VAL A 319 50.75 29.90 21.04
C VAL A 319 50.40 29.95 19.56
N ASP A 320 51.31 30.49 18.74
CA ASP A 320 51.22 30.47 17.28
C ASP A 320 50.65 29.13 16.77
N ALA A 321 49.70 29.20 15.84
CA ALA A 321 49.01 28.04 15.28
C ALA A 321 49.95 27.02 14.59
N GLN A 322 51.22 27.39 14.41
CA GLN A 322 52.29 26.60 13.80
C GLN A 322 53.27 26.01 14.83
N ALA A 323 53.10 26.30 16.12
CA ALA A 323 53.96 25.78 17.17
C ALA A 323 53.88 24.24 17.25
N PRO A 324 55.00 23.54 17.54
CA PRO A 324 55.03 22.08 17.66
C PRO A 324 53.99 21.51 18.64
N SER A 325 53.73 22.23 19.75
CA SER A 325 52.73 21.86 20.75
C SER A 325 51.30 21.91 20.19
N GLN A 326 50.96 22.91 19.37
CA GLN A 326 49.67 22.99 18.70
C GLN A 326 49.53 21.91 17.63
N GLN A 327 50.59 21.61 16.89
CA GLN A 327 50.59 20.51 15.92
C GLN A 327 50.37 19.15 16.59
N GLN A 328 50.99 18.91 17.75
CA GLN A 328 50.76 17.71 18.54
C GLN A 328 49.30 17.61 19.02
N ARG A 329 48.71 18.71 19.51
CA ARG A 329 47.30 18.75 19.93
C ARG A 329 46.34 18.45 18.77
N ARG A 330 46.62 18.95 17.55
CA ARG A 330 45.85 18.61 16.34
C ARG A 330 45.94 17.13 16.02
N GLY A 331 47.14 16.54 16.11
CA GLY A 331 47.34 15.10 15.93
C GLY A 331 46.53 14.27 16.92
N SER A 332 46.59 14.61 18.21
CA SER A 332 45.80 13.93 19.25
C SER A 332 44.29 14.07 19.02
N TYR A 333 43.84 15.26 18.62
CA TYR A 333 42.43 15.49 18.30
C TYR A 333 41.98 14.63 17.12
N ALA A 334 42.77 14.58 16.05
CA ALA A 334 42.49 13.78 14.86
C ALA A 334 42.37 12.28 15.19
N ASP A 335 43.25 11.76 16.06
CA ASP A 335 43.21 10.37 16.51
C ASP A 335 41.92 10.05 17.30
N ILE A 336 41.52 10.94 18.21
CA ILE A 336 40.27 10.81 18.98
C ILE A 336 39.06 10.79 18.05
N ILE A 337 38.99 11.73 17.09
CA ILE A 337 37.90 11.78 16.10
C ILE A 337 37.90 10.53 15.22
N GLY A 338 39.08 10.03 14.82
CA GLY A 338 39.21 8.79 14.07
C GLY A 338 38.64 7.59 14.81
N LYS A 339 38.93 7.46 16.12
CA LYS A 339 38.35 6.42 16.99
C LYS A 339 36.84 6.58 17.14
N LEU A 340 36.36 7.81 17.30
CA LEU A 340 34.93 8.09 17.43
C LEU A 340 34.16 7.65 16.17
N LEU A 341 34.67 7.97 14.98
CA LEU A 341 34.06 7.54 13.72
C LEU A 341 34.14 6.02 13.52
N ALA A 342 35.18 5.37 14.04
CA ALA A 342 35.28 3.91 14.00
C ALA A 342 34.21 3.23 14.89
N GLU A 343 33.94 3.77 16.08
CA GLU A 343 32.86 3.30 16.95
C GLU A 343 31.48 3.47 16.29
N LEU A 344 31.24 4.62 15.64
CA LEU A 344 30.00 4.82 14.86
C LEU A 344 29.88 3.79 13.73
N LYS A 345 30.98 3.48 13.02
CA LYS A 345 30.97 2.45 11.98
C LYS A 345 30.74 1.04 12.55
N ALA A 346 31.19 0.75 13.76
CA ALA A 346 30.93 -0.54 14.41
C ALA A 346 29.44 -0.72 14.74
N LEU A 347 28.72 0.38 15.02
CA LEU A 347 27.28 0.38 15.28
C LEU A 347 26.44 -0.03 14.06
N ASP A 348 26.92 0.15 12.83
CA ASP A 348 26.23 -0.32 11.61
C ASP A 348 25.94 -1.83 11.62
N ALA A 349 26.79 -2.62 12.28
CA ALA A 349 26.63 -4.07 12.37
C ALA A 349 25.51 -4.47 13.35
N ALA A 350 25.35 -3.73 14.44
CA ALA A 350 24.34 -3.99 15.48
C ALA A 350 22.99 -3.31 15.17
N CYS A 351 23.03 -2.14 14.53
CA CYS A 351 21.87 -1.35 14.14
C CYS A 351 21.94 -0.97 12.65
N PRO A 352 21.68 -1.91 11.72
CA PRO A 352 21.79 -1.63 10.29
C PRO A 352 20.85 -0.51 9.88
N ALA A 353 21.41 0.58 9.35
CA ALA A 353 20.65 1.67 8.78
C ALA A 353 19.71 1.15 7.68
N ARG A 354 18.42 1.51 7.76
CA ARG A 354 17.47 1.24 6.68
C ARG A 354 17.86 2.11 5.48
N ARG A 355 18.65 1.55 4.57
CA ARG A 355 18.89 2.11 3.24
C ARG A 355 17.66 1.99 2.36
#